data_AF-A0A0C3J323-F1
#
_entry.id   AF-A0A0C3J323-F1
#
_cell.length_a   1.000
_cell.length_b   1.000
_cell.length_c   1.000
_cell.angle_alpha   90.00
_cell.angle_beta   90.00
_cell.angle_gamma   90.00
#
_symmetry.space_group_name_H-M   'P 1'
#
loop_
_entity.id
_entity.type
_entity.pdbx_description
1 polymer ?
#
loop_
_entity_poly.entity_id
_entity_poly.type
_entity_poly.pdbx_seq_one_letter_code
_entity_poly.pdbx_strand_id
1 'polypeptide(L)'
;MLLGLSLFYVGAVLILNGLWMLGRIGDREITIINLCTGGLTLLVCLRLALGADADAASIRAAAFSLLFSFTYLWVAWNRLTGADGRGLGWFSLFVAITALPIAADTLRAADSTWDWWLGLSWAAWAVLWLMFFLLLAVHRPIARATAWMAIVQGMGTAWLPGYLLLTGALY
;
A
#
# COMPACT_ATOMS: atom_id res chain seq x y z
N MET A 1 14.09 10.00 -4.08
CA MET A 1 13.57 10.63 -2.84
C MET A 1 12.06 10.45 -2.65
N LEU A 2 11.20 10.77 -3.63
CA LEU A 2 9.73 10.65 -3.48
C LEU A 2 9.25 9.22 -3.17
N LEU A 3 9.82 8.21 -3.83
CA LEU A 3 9.51 6.80 -3.54
C LEU A 3 9.84 6.43 -2.09
N GLY A 4 11.02 6.83 -1.59
CA GLY A 4 11.43 6.58 -0.21
C GLY A 4 10.48 7.23 0.80
N LEU A 5 10.07 8.48 0.53
CA LEU A 5 9.06 9.18 1.33
C LEU A 5 7.73 8.43 1.35
N SER A 6 7.22 8.00 0.20
CA SER A 6 5.98 7.24 0.11
C SER A 6 6.06 5.90 0.84
N LEU A 7 7.11 5.10 0.60
CA LEU A 7 7.30 3.79 1.24
C LEU A 7 7.44 3.90 2.75
N PHE A 8 8.12 4.93 3.25
CA PHE A 8 8.28 5.16 4.68
C PHE A 8 6.93 5.29 5.40
N TYR A 9 6.04 6.15 4.87
CA TYR A 9 4.70 6.32 5.45
C TYR A 9 3.76 5.15 5.14
N VAL A 10 3.89 4.51 3.98
CA VAL A 10 3.18 3.25 3.66
C VAL A 10 3.50 2.17 4.69
N GLY A 11 4.76 2.06 5.10
CA GLY A 11 5.16 1.12 6.15
C GLY A 11 4.49 1.42 7.48
N ALA A 12 4.51 2.70 7.90
CA ALA A 12 3.84 3.13 9.12
C ALA A 12 2.34 2.84 9.12
N VAL A 13 1.63 3.18 8.04
CA VAL A 13 0.17 2.97 7.96
C VAL A 13 -0.20 1.49 7.90
N LEU A 14 0.59 0.63 7.25
CA LEU A 14 0.35 -0.82 7.24
C LEU A 14 0.52 -1.45 8.62
N ILE A 15 1.61 -1.08 9.32
CA ILE A 15 1.87 -1.55 10.69
C ILE A 15 0.75 -1.11 11.63
N LEU A 16 0.36 0.17 11.58
CA LEU A 16 -0.67 0.72 12.44
C LEU A 16 -2.06 0.15 12.11
N ASN A 17 -2.40 -0.08 10.84
CA ASN A 17 -3.66 -0.74 10.49
C ASN A 17 -3.67 -2.20 11.00
N GLY A 18 -2.56 -2.92 10.90
CA GLY A 18 -2.48 -4.26 11.49
C GLY A 18 -2.65 -4.26 13.01
N LEU A 19 -2.00 -3.32 13.72
CA LEU A 19 -2.20 -3.17 15.17
C LEU A 19 -3.65 -2.80 15.54
N TRP A 20 -4.27 -1.92 14.75
CA TRP A 20 -5.68 -1.57 14.87
C TRP A 20 -6.59 -2.80 14.68
N MET A 21 -6.37 -3.60 13.64
CA MET A 21 -7.11 -4.85 13.40
C MET A 21 -6.93 -5.90 14.51
N LEU A 22 -5.83 -5.82 15.28
CA LEU A 22 -5.58 -6.64 16.47
C LEU A 22 -6.18 -6.03 17.76
N GLY A 23 -6.94 -4.95 17.66
CA GLY A 23 -7.59 -4.28 18.79
C GLY A 23 -6.63 -3.48 19.67
N ARG A 24 -5.45 -3.09 19.16
CA ARG A 24 -4.44 -2.32 19.92
C ARG A 24 -4.56 -0.81 19.78
N ILE A 25 -5.38 -0.33 18.84
CA ILE A 25 -5.61 1.10 18.53
C ILE A 25 -7.12 1.30 18.38
N GLY A 26 -7.66 2.46 18.77
CA GLY A 26 -9.08 2.77 18.60
C GLY A 26 -9.47 3.16 17.16
N ASP A 27 -10.72 2.92 16.79
CA ASP A 27 -11.26 3.18 15.44
C ASP A 27 -11.16 4.65 14.98
N ARG A 28 -11.24 5.61 15.90
CA ARG A 28 -11.12 7.04 15.56
C ARG A 28 -9.66 7.45 15.32
N GLU A 29 -8.73 6.81 15.99
CA GLU A 29 -7.30 7.15 15.94
C GLU A 29 -6.67 6.66 14.64
N ILE A 30 -7.07 5.48 14.14
CA ILE A 30 -6.51 4.90 12.93
C ILE A 30 -6.84 5.73 11.67
N THR A 31 -7.90 6.53 11.71
CA THR A 31 -8.27 7.46 10.64
C THR A 31 -7.15 8.44 10.31
N ILE A 32 -6.43 8.94 11.32
CA ILE A 32 -5.44 10.01 11.17
C ILE A 32 -4.31 9.55 10.27
N ILE A 33 -3.68 8.41 10.59
CA ILE A 33 -2.55 7.90 9.79
C ILE A 33 -2.97 7.54 8.36
N ASN A 34 -4.18 7.02 8.18
CA ASN A 34 -4.72 6.70 6.86
C ASN A 34 -4.95 7.95 6.00
N LEU A 35 -5.49 9.03 6.59
CA LEU A 35 -5.62 10.33 5.90
C LEU A 35 -4.26 10.95 5.59
N CYS A 36 -3.35 10.99 6.55
CA CYS A 36 -2.02 11.58 6.35
C CYS A 36 -1.23 10.82 5.28
N THR A 37 -1.19 9.50 5.36
CA THR A 37 -0.46 8.68 4.39
C THR A 37 -1.11 8.73 3.03
N GLY A 38 -2.43 8.50 2.96
CA GLY A 38 -3.19 8.54 1.72
C GLY A 38 -3.15 9.92 1.05
N GLY A 39 -3.21 11.00 1.83
CA GLY A 39 -3.09 12.37 1.32
C GLY A 39 -1.69 12.69 0.81
N LEU A 40 -0.65 12.33 1.58
CA LEU A 40 0.74 12.52 1.17
C LEU A 40 1.05 11.76 -0.13
N THR A 41 0.71 10.46 -0.19
CA THR A 41 0.97 9.67 -1.39
C THR A 41 0.14 10.14 -2.57
N LEU A 42 -1.08 10.65 -2.34
CA LEU A 42 -1.91 11.24 -3.40
C LEU A 42 -1.20 12.45 -4.01
N LEU A 43 -0.68 13.37 -3.20
CA LEU A 43 0.05 14.54 -3.68
C LEU A 43 1.30 14.14 -4.49
N VAL A 44 2.04 13.13 -4.03
CA VAL A 44 3.17 12.57 -4.78
C VAL A 44 2.73 12.03 -6.14
N CYS A 45 1.64 11.25 -6.17
CA CYS A 45 1.11 10.70 -7.42
C CYS A 45 0.65 11.79 -8.39
N LEU A 46 -0.04 12.82 -7.89
CA LEU A 46 -0.50 13.94 -8.72
C LEU A 46 0.68 14.72 -9.31
N ARG A 47 1.76 14.93 -8.54
CA ARG A 47 2.99 15.55 -9.05
C ARG A 47 3.65 14.70 -10.14
N LEU A 48 3.64 13.38 -10.01
CA LEU A 48 4.21 12.46 -11.01
C LEU A 48 3.37 12.35 -12.28
N ALA A 49 2.04 12.38 -12.16
CA ALA A 49 1.12 12.22 -13.29
C ALA A 49 0.84 13.52 -14.05
N LEU A 50 0.80 14.66 -13.35
CA LEU A 50 0.32 15.95 -13.87
C LEU A 50 1.40 17.05 -13.86
N GLY A 51 2.63 16.70 -13.47
CA GLY A 51 3.77 17.64 -13.51
C GLY A 51 4.12 18.07 -14.93
N ALA A 52 4.73 19.25 -15.09
CA ALA A 52 5.15 19.76 -16.40
C ALA A 52 6.21 18.87 -17.09
N ASP A 53 6.93 18.07 -16.30
CA ASP A 53 7.94 17.08 -16.65
C ASP A 53 7.38 15.65 -16.69
N ALA A 54 6.06 15.47 -16.64
CA ALA A 54 5.45 14.14 -16.66
C ALA A 54 5.70 13.41 -17.99
N ASP A 55 6.10 12.15 -17.88
CA ASP A 55 6.32 11.24 -19.01
C ASP A 55 5.57 9.91 -18.79
N ALA A 56 5.68 9.00 -19.76
CA ALA A 56 5.00 7.71 -19.67
C ALA A 56 5.42 6.89 -18.44
N ALA A 57 6.67 7.02 -17.99
CA ALA A 57 7.19 6.29 -16.84
C ALA A 57 6.66 6.89 -15.52
N SER A 58 6.64 8.21 -15.39
CA SER A 58 6.13 8.91 -14.20
C SER A 58 4.61 8.72 -14.06
N ILE A 59 3.86 8.77 -15.15
CA ILE A 59 2.41 8.52 -15.17
C ILE A 59 2.11 7.07 -14.75
N ARG A 60 2.87 6.10 -15.25
CA ARG A 60 2.72 4.70 -14.86
C ARG A 60 3.02 4.50 -13.37
N ALA A 61 4.10 5.10 -12.86
CA ALA A 61 4.47 5.04 -11.45
C ALA A 61 3.37 5.66 -10.55
N ALA A 62 2.78 6.78 -10.98
CA ALA A 62 1.65 7.41 -10.30
C ALA A 62 0.42 6.50 -10.30
N ALA A 63 0.03 5.94 -11.45
CA ALA A 63 -1.15 5.07 -11.57
C ALA A 63 -1.07 3.86 -10.61
N PHE A 64 0.09 3.21 -10.54
CA PHE A 64 0.30 2.07 -9.65
C PHE A 64 0.32 2.48 -8.16
N SER A 65 0.91 3.64 -7.85
CA SER A 65 0.95 4.16 -6.47
C SER A 65 -0.42 4.62 -5.96
N LEU A 66 -1.28 5.14 -6.85
CA LEU A 66 -2.64 5.58 -6.52
C LEU A 66 -3.52 4.43 -6.01
N LEU A 67 -3.28 3.19 -6.43
CA LEU A 67 -3.97 2.00 -5.91
C LEU A 67 -3.89 1.95 -4.37
N PHE A 68 -2.70 2.18 -3.84
CA PHE A 68 -2.44 2.17 -2.40
C PHE A 68 -2.94 3.45 -1.73
N SER A 69 -2.69 4.60 -2.36
CA SER A 69 -3.15 5.90 -1.86
C SER A 69 -4.67 5.92 -1.62
N PHE A 70 -5.44 5.44 -2.59
CA PHE A 70 -6.88 5.36 -2.47
C PHE A 70 -7.33 4.29 -1.48
N THR A 71 -6.58 3.19 -1.31
CA THR A 71 -6.85 2.21 -0.26
C THR A 71 -6.87 2.88 1.12
N TYR A 72 -5.85 3.67 1.47
CA TYR A 72 -5.77 4.33 2.78
C TYR A 72 -6.85 5.41 2.96
N LEU A 73 -7.07 6.24 1.95
CA LEU A 73 -8.13 7.24 2.00
C LEU A 73 -9.51 6.58 2.18
N TRP A 74 -9.73 5.42 1.57
CA TRP A 74 -10.97 4.66 1.73
C TRP A 74 -11.10 4.05 3.13
N VAL A 75 -10.01 3.51 3.70
CA VAL A 75 -10.00 3.04 5.11
C VAL A 75 -10.42 4.18 6.03
N ALA A 76 -9.80 5.36 5.90
CA ALA A 76 -10.17 6.54 6.68
C ALA A 76 -11.64 6.93 6.49
N TRP A 77 -12.11 6.97 5.24
CA TRP A 77 -13.51 7.30 4.94
C TRP A 77 -14.49 6.33 5.60
N ASN A 78 -14.22 5.02 5.54
CA ASN A 78 -15.05 4.01 6.18
C ASN A 78 -15.10 4.19 7.70
N ARG A 79 -13.99 4.59 8.33
CA ARG A 79 -13.95 4.86 9.77
C ARG A 79 -14.72 6.13 10.15
N LEU A 80 -14.65 7.17 9.34
CA LEU A 80 -15.38 8.41 9.57
C LEU A 80 -16.90 8.25 9.40
N THR A 81 -17.33 7.45 8.44
CA THR A 81 -18.74 7.29 8.08
C THR A 81 -19.43 6.10 8.74
N GLY A 82 -18.66 5.17 9.32
CA GLY A 82 -19.19 3.89 9.81
C GLY A 82 -19.56 2.91 8.70
N ALA A 83 -19.07 3.13 7.46
CA ALA A 83 -19.32 2.22 6.36
C ALA A 83 -18.72 0.83 6.62
N ASP A 84 -19.39 -0.21 6.12
CA ASP A 84 -19.10 -1.62 6.38
C ASP A 84 -17.81 -2.15 5.69
N GLY A 85 -17.23 -1.37 4.78
CA GLY A 85 -15.99 -1.70 4.10
C GLY A 85 -16.11 -2.63 2.88
N ARG A 86 -17.31 -3.08 2.48
CA ARG A 86 -17.46 -3.98 1.31
C ARG A 86 -16.95 -3.37 0.01
N GLY A 87 -17.17 -2.06 -0.19
CA GLY A 87 -16.64 -1.32 -1.35
C GLY A 87 -15.11 -1.36 -1.41
N LEU A 88 -14.44 -1.13 -0.27
CA LEU A 88 -12.99 -1.26 -0.15
C LEU A 88 -12.53 -2.70 -0.41
N GLY A 89 -13.30 -3.70 0.04
CA GLY A 89 -13.02 -5.11 -0.27
C GLY A 89 -12.97 -5.39 -1.78
N TRP A 90 -13.97 -4.92 -2.53
CA TRP A 90 -13.98 -5.06 -4.00
C TRP A 90 -12.85 -4.28 -4.68
N PHE A 91 -12.57 -3.06 -4.22
CA PHE A 91 -11.41 -2.31 -4.71
C PHE A 91 -10.10 -3.07 -4.43
N SER A 92 -10.00 -3.74 -3.27
CA SER A 92 -8.81 -4.54 -2.94
C SER A 92 -8.62 -5.74 -3.87
N LEU A 93 -9.70 -6.34 -4.38
CA LEU A 93 -9.59 -7.37 -5.41
C LEU A 93 -9.03 -6.81 -6.73
N PHE A 94 -9.48 -5.63 -7.14
CA PHE A 94 -8.94 -4.94 -8.31
C PHE A 94 -7.44 -4.66 -8.16
N VAL A 95 -7.02 -4.17 -6.99
CA VAL A 95 -5.59 -3.98 -6.67
C VAL A 95 -4.82 -5.31 -6.75
N ALA A 96 -5.33 -6.37 -6.14
CA ALA A 96 -4.68 -7.69 -6.14
C ALA A 96 -4.49 -8.25 -7.56
N ILE A 97 -5.54 -8.19 -8.39
CA ILE A 97 -5.48 -8.66 -9.79
C ILE A 97 -4.49 -7.82 -10.60
N THR A 98 -4.45 -6.50 -10.37
CA THR A 98 -3.53 -5.59 -11.08
C THR A 98 -2.07 -5.77 -10.64
N ALA A 99 -1.83 -6.07 -9.36
CA ALA A 99 -0.49 -6.29 -8.82
C ALA A 99 0.18 -7.56 -9.35
N LEU A 100 -0.59 -8.59 -9.73
CA LEU A 100 -0.05 -9.84 -10.27
C LEU A 100 0.77 -9.68 -11.57
N PRO A 101 0.24 -9.07 -12.66
CA PRO A 101 1.04 -8.84 -13.86
C PRO A 101 2.22 -7.90 -13.59
N ILE A 102 2.06 -6.88 -12.73
CA ILE A 102 3.16 -5.98 -12.35
C ILE A 102 4.29 -6.77 -11.67
N ALA A 103 3.97 -7.67 -10.74
CA ALA A 103 4.95 -8.54 -10.11
C ALA A 103 5.64 -9.44 -11.14
N ALA A 104 4.87 -10.07 -12.03
CA ALA A 104 5.41 -10.98 -13.04
C ALA A 104 6.36 -10.26 -14.01
N ASP A 105 5.98 -9.08 -14.50
CA ASP A 105 6.80 -8.29 -15.42
C ASP A 105 8.07 -7.77 -14.73
N THR A 106 7.95 -7.30 -13.48
CA THR A 106 9.10 -6.83 -12.69
C THR A 106 10.10 -7.97 -12.43
N LEU A 107 9.61 -9.16 -12.06
CA LEU A 107 10.46 -10.33 -11.80
C LEU A 107 11.12 -10.88 -13.08
N ARG A 108 10.43 -10.83 -14.22
CA ARG A 108 10.98 -11.27 -15.51
C ARG A 108 12.08 -10.35 -16.02
N ALA A 109 11.98 -9.06 -15.73
CA ALA A 109 12.94 -8.05 -16.11
C ALA A 109 13.96 -7.73 -14.99
N ALA A 110 14.02 -8.55 -13.94
CA ALA A 110 14.83 -8.25 -12.76
C ALA A 110 16.32 -8.56 -13.00
N ASP A 111 17.12 -7.49 -13.10
CA ASP A 111 18.58 -7.59 -13.29
C ASP A 111 19.37 -7.22 -12.03
N SER A 112 18.72 -6.61 -11.04
CA SER A 112 19.34 -6.22 -9.76
C SER A 112 18.62 -6.80 -8.54
N THR A 113 19.30 -6.85 -7.39
CA THR A 113 18.70 -7.24 -6.11
C THR A 113 17.48 -6.37 -5.77
N TRP A 114 17.51 -5.10 -6.16
CA TRP A 114 16.39 -4.18 -5.95
C TRP A 114 15.17 -4.56 -6.81
N ASP A 115 15.38 -4.94 -8.06
CA ASP A 115 14.29 -5.35 -8.96
C ASP A 115 13.64 -6.65 -8.48
N TRP A 116 14.45 -7.61 -8.04
CA TRP A 116 13.97 -8.84 -7.40
C TRP A 116 13.15 -8.54 -6.15
N TRP A 117 13.65 -7.67 -5.27
CA TRP A 117 12.94 -7.25 -4.06
C TRP A 117 11.62 -6.54 -4.41
N LEU A 118 11.61 -5.66 -5.41
CA LEU A 118 10.41 -4.92 -5.82
C LEU A 118 9.36 -5.86 -6.43
N GLY A 119 9.77 -6.79 -7.28
CA GLY A 119 8.88 -7.79 -7.87
C GLY A 119 8.27 -8.72 -6.82
N LEU A 120 9.06 -9.17 -5.84
CA LEU A 120 8.56 -9.95 -4.70
C LEU A 120 7.64 -9.13 -3.79
N SER A 121 7.91 -7.83 -3.63
CA SER A 121 7.05 -6.92 -2.87
C SER A 121 5.69 -6.74 -3.54
N TRP A 122 5.64 -6.59 -4.88
CA TRP A 122 4.38 -6.57 -5.62
C TRP A 122 3.58 -7.86 -5.47
N ALA A 123 4.24 -9.02 -5.50
CA ALA A 123 3.58 -10.31 -5.24
C ALA A 123 3.04 -10.39 -3.81
N ALA A 124 3.81 -9.93 -2.82
CA ALA A 124 3.37 -9.88 -1.42
C ALA A 124 2.16 -8.96 -1.24
N TRP A 125 2.17 -7.77 -1.85
CA TRP A 125 1.03 -6.85 -1.86
C TRP A 125 -0.18 -7.47 -2.56
N ALA A 126 -0.02 -8.16 -3.68
CA ALA A 126 -1.14 -8.87 -4.30
C ALA A 126 -1.85 -9.82 -3.32
N VAL A 127 -1.07 -10.57 -2.51
CA VAL A 127 -1.61 -11.45 -1.47
C VAL A 127 -2.32 -10.67 -0.36
N LEU A 128 -1.72 -9.61 0.18
CA LEU A 128 -2.32 -8.84 1.27
C LEU A 128 -3.65 -8.17 0.83
N TRP A 129 -3.69 -7.60 -0.36
CA TRP A 129 -4.92 -6.99 -0.90
C TRP A 129 -5.99 -8.04 -1.21
N LEU A 130 -5.61 -9.24 -1.65
CA LEU A 130 -6.56 -10.37 -1.74
C LEU A 130 -7.12 -10.74 -0.36
N MET A 131 -6.29 -10.75 0.69
CA MET A 131 -6.77 -11.00 2.05
C MET A 131 -7.72 -9.90 2.53
N PHE A 132 -7.52 -8.63 2.15
CA PHE A 132 -8.49 -7.55 2.42
C PHE A 132 -9.81 -7.76 1.68
N PHE A 133 -9.79 -8.21 0.42
CA PHE A 133 -11.02 -8.61 -0.29
C PHE A 133 -11.76 -9.72 0.45
N LEU A 134 -11.06 -10.79 0.81
CA LEU A 134 -11.66 -11.93 1.52
C LEU A 134 -12.24 -11.52 2.87
N LEU A 135 -11.56 -10.62 3.59
CA LEU A 135 -12.01 -10.11 4.87
C LEU A 135 -13.22 -9.16 4.73
N LEU A 136 -13.15 -8.18 3.83
CA LEU A 136 -14.10 -7.06 3.79
C LEU A 136 -15.30 -7.30 2.88
N ALA A 137 -15.11 -7.93 1.72
CA ALA A 137 -16.20 -8.19 0.77
C ALA A 137 -16.82 -9.58 0.96
N VAL A 138 -15.99 -10.60 1.22
CA VAL A 138 -16.45 -12.00 1.38
C VAL A 138 -16.73 -12.34 2.86
N HIS A 139 -16.35 -11.48 3.80
CA HIS A 139 -16.54 -11.67 5.24
C HIS A 139 -15.92 -12.97 5.79
N ARG A 140 -14.76 -13.37 5.26
CA ARG A 140 -13.98 -14.48 5.82
C ARG A 140 -13.37 -14.08 7.18
N PRO A 141 -13.39 -14.96 8.20
CA PRO A 141 -12.91 -14.64 9.55
C PRO A 141 -11.38 -14.72 9.67
N ILE A 142 -10.65 -14.03 8.78
CA ILE A 142 -9.18 -14.06 8.69
C ILE A 142 -8.50 -12.80 9.23
N ALA A 143 -9.24 -11.96 9.96
CA ALA A 143 -8.79 -10.64 10.43
C ALA A 143 -7.40 -10.68 11.11
N ARG A 144 -7.18 -11.63 12.03
CA ARG A 144 -5.90 -11.77 12.74
C ARG A 144 -4.75 -12.12 11.80
N ALA A 145 -4.98 -13.00 10.81
CA ALA A 145 -3.97 -13.36 9.82
C ALA A 145 -3.65 -12.18 8.90
N THR A 146 -4.68 -11.48 8.41
CA THR A 146 -4.52 -10.28 7.57
C THR A 146 -3.77 -9.18 8.32
N ALA A 147 -4.05 -9.01 9.62
CA ALA A 147 -3.36 -8.02 10.44
C ALA A 147 -1.86 -8.29 10.57
N TRP A 148 -1.47 -9.55 10.86
CA TRP A 148 -0.05 -9.91 10.90
C TRP A 148 0.62 -9.80 9.54
N MET A 149 -0.07 -10.15 8.46
CA MET A 149 0.43 -9.96 7.10
C MET A 149 0.71 -8.47 6.83
N ALA A 150 -0.21 -7.58 7.20
CA ALA A 150 -0.01 -6.13 7.06
C ALA A 150 1.17 -5.62 7.87
N ILE A 151 1.38 -6.09 9.10
CA ILE A 151 2.52 -5.70 9.94
C ILE A 151 3.84 -6.16 9.31
N VAL A 152 3.95 -7.44 8.96
CA VAL A 152 5.18 -8.02 8.40
C VAL A 152 5.54 -7.36 7.06
N GLN A 153 4.55 -7.17 6.18
CA GLN A 153 4.77 -6.47 4.92
C GLN A 153 5.07 -4.99 5.14
N GLY A 154 4.39 -4.32 6.07
CA GLY A 154 4.68 -2.93 6.43
C GLY A 154 6.13 -2.72 6.86
N MET A 155 6.71 -3.69 7.58
CA MET A 155 8.12 -3.67 7.97
C MET A 155 9.06 -3.94 6.78
N GLY A 156 8.89 -5.09 6.10
CA GLY A 156 9.86 -5.60 5.13
C GLY A 156 9.72 -5.06 3.71
N THR A 157 8.52 -4.65 3.31
CA THR A 157 8.23 -4.19 1.94
C THR A 157 8.11 -2.67 1.83
N ALA A 158 8.06 -1.94 2.96
CA ALA A 158 7.79 -0.51 2.95
C ALA A 158 8.67 0.30 3.92
N TRP A 159 8.52 0.12 5.24
CA TRP A 159 9.21 0.97 6.23
C TRP A 159 10.74 0.92 6.11
N LEU A 160 11.32 -0.28 6.21
CA LEU A 160 12.77 -0.46 6.14
C LEU A 160 13.35 0.00 4.78
N PRO A 161 12.83 -0.43 3.62
CA PRO A 161 13.32 0.05 2.33
C PRO A 161 13.09 1.55 2.12
N GLY A 162 11.97 2.09 2.57
CA GLY A 162 11.68 3.53 2.52
C GLY A 162 12.71 4.34 3.31
N TYR A 163 13.04 3.89 4.53
CA TYR A 163 14.10 4.48 5.34
C TYR A 163 15.47 4.40 4.64
N LEU A 164 15.84 3.22 4.14
CA LEU A 164 17.12 3.01 3.47
C LEU A 164 17.28 3.89 2.21
N LEU A 165 16.23 4.03 1.39
CA LEU A 165 16.20 4.95 0.25
C LEU A 165 16.37 6.41 0.67
N LEU A 166 15.79 6.83 1.80
CA LEU A 166 15.90 8.20 2.29
C LEU A 166 17.29 8.51 2.86
N THR A 167 17.97 7.52 3.45
CA THR A 167 19.35 7.65 3.94
C THR A 167 20.41 7.49 2.86
N GLY A 168 20.01 7.09 1.65
CA GLY A 168 20.89 6.87 0.52
C GLY A 168 21.68 5.56 0.55
N ALA A 169 21.34 4.63 1.45
CA ALA A 169 22.00 3.34 1.58
C ALA A 169 21.63 2.31 0.49
N LEU A 170 20.71 2.67 -0.42
CA LEU A 170 20.18 1.83 -1.50
C LEU A 170 20.43 2.42 -2.90
N TYR A 171 21.39 3.34 -3.04
CA TYR A 171 21.81 3.90 -4.32
C TYR A 171 23.11 3.26 -4.83
#